data_AF-A0A2E3NJZ2-F1
#
_entry.id   AF-A0A2E3NJZ2-F1
#
_cell.length_a   1.000
_cell.length_b   1.000
_cell.length_c   1.000
_cell.angle_alpha   90.00
_cell.angle_beta   90.00
_cell.angle_gamma   90.00
#
_symmetry.space_group_name_H-M   'P 1'
#
loop_
_entity.id
_entity.type
_entity.pdbx_description
1 polymer ?
#
loop_
_entity_poly.entity_id
_entity_poly.type
_entity_poly.pdbx_seq_one_letter_code
_entity_poly.pdbx_strand_id
1 'polypeptide(L)'
;MEKLIYVLTGAKDALDGRLDRIATEVVPAAHGVGAEQLALFLPDEFDAIGERAPGRLMGEFDRLAAIFECWIPAVDDRAPIESALDRHADALWGYLVSESTMDPCPHDVDGGARVPGIAQWTINDKPESVSLDDFYREWSVHSEISFDLHPQRDSYIRNAIVRALTTDAPRYLGIVIERFPSLDLFVDDALYFGDPAVTKKMIEHTPAFYEFATAISGGFSEFRWK
;
A
#
# COMPACT_ATOMS: atom_id res chain seq x y z
N MET A 1 6.44 -17.08 8.73
CA MET A 1 6.33 -16.18 7.58
C MET A 1 6.20 -14.77 8.12
N GLU A 2 7.12 -13.90 7.71
CA GLU A 2 7.17 -12.48 8.04
C GLU A 2 6.90 -11.69 6.76
N LYS A 3 6.04 -10.67 6.85
CA LYS A 3 5.72 -9.81 5.71
C LYS A 3 6.63 -8.60 5.68
N LEU A 4 7.26 -8.37 4.53
CA LEU A 4 8.04 -7.18 4.25
C LEU A 4 7.31 -6.32 3.22
N ILE A 5 7.35 -5.00 3.41
CA ILE A 5 6.85 -4.02 2.43
C ILE A 5 7.98 -3.05 2.12
N TYR A 6 8.28 -2.87 0.85
CA TYR A 6 9.29 -1.95 0.34
C TYR A 6 8.63 -0.88 -0.53
N VAL A 7 8.88 0.38 -0.18
CA VAL A 7 8.44 1.56 -0.93
C VAL A 7 9.63 2.08 -1.73
N LEU A 8 9.51 2.06 -3.05
CA LEU A 8 10.53 2.60 -3.96
C LEU A 8 10.16 4.05 -4.25
N THR A 9 11.07 4.97 -3.95
CA THR A 9 10.85 6.41 -4.15
C THR A 9 11.90 6.98 -5.11
N GLY A 10 11.47 7.93 -5.95
CA GLY A 10 12.30 8.48 -7.02
C GLY A 10 12.51 7.45 -8.12
N ALA A 11 11.73 7.55 -9.19
CA ALA A 11 11.83 6.62 -10.30
C ALA A 11 13.13 6.87 -11.09
N LYS A 12 14.03 5.88 -11.13
CA LYS A 12 15.22 5.90 -11.99
C LYS A 12 14.92 5.60 -13.46
N ASP A 13 13.79 4.91 -13.70
CA ASP A 13 13.37 4.46 -15.03
C ASP A 13 11.98 4.99 -15.40
N ALA A 14 11.68 4.97 -16.70
CA ALA A 14 10.34 5.24 -17.23
C ALA A 14 9.28 4.30 -16.62
N LEU A 15 8.01 4.69 -16.69
CA LEU A 15 6.91 3.83 -16.28
C LEU A 15 6.73 2.64 -17.24
N ASP A 16 6.90 2.88 -18.53
CA ASP A 16 6.85 1.83 -19.56
C ASP A 16 7.94 0.77 -19.32
N GLY A 17 7.55 -0.50 -19.37
CA GLY A 17 8.38 -1.67 -19.04
C GLY A 17 8.89 -1.73 -17.60
N ARG A 18 8.41 -0.88 -16.67
CA ARG A 18 8.87 -0.88 -15.26
C ARG A 18 8.54 -2.19 -14.55
N LEU A 19 7.35 -2.73 -14.81
CA LEU A 19 6.93 -4.04 -14.33
C LEU A 19 8.00 -5.10 -14.62
N ASP A 20 8.36 -5.25 -15.90
CA ASP A 20 9.29 -6.29 -16.35
C ASP A 20 10.68 -6.09 -15.77
N ARG A 21 11.19 -4.84 -15.74
CA ARG A 21 12.51 -4.52 -15.17
C ARG A 21 12.60 -4.91 -13.70
N ILE A 22 11.64 -4.47 -12.89
CA ILE A 22 11.62 -4.79 -11.45
C ILE A 22 11.41 -6.29 -11.25
N ALA A 23 10.38 -6.87 -11.88
CA ALA A 23 9.98 -8.26 -11.66
C ALA A 23 11.09 -9.26 -12.06
N THR A 24 11.80 -9.01 -13.16
CA THR A 24 12.87 -9.90 -13.64
C THR A 24 14.01 -10.06 -12.63
N GLU A 25 14.27 -9.05 -11.81
CA GLU A 25 15.30 -9.10 -10.77
C GLU A 25 14.74 -9.51 -9.41
N VAL A 26 13.65 -8.87 -8.95
CA VAL A 26 13.17 -9.03 -7.57
C VAL A 26 12.46 -10.36 -7.32
N VAL A 27 11.71 -10.88 -8.30
CA VAL A 27 10.93 -12.11 -8.11
C VAL A 27 11.85 -13.31 -7.90
N PRO A 28 12.88 -13.56 -8.74
CA PRO A 28 13.85 -14.62 -8.47
C PRO A 28 14.62 -14.41 -7.16
N ALA A 29 14.97 -13.17 -6.81
CA ALA A 29 15.67 -12.87 -5.56
C ALA A 29 14.82 -13.23 -4.33
N ALA A 30 13.52 -12.89 -4.35
CA ALA A 30 12.60 -13.21 -3.28
C ALA A 30 12.31 -14.71 -3.18
N HIS A 31 12.04 -15.39 -4.29
CA HIS A 31 11.89 -16.86 -4.29
C HIS A 31 13.17 -17.58 -3.83
N GLY A 32 14.34 -17.05 -4.18
CA GLY A 32 15.64 -17.59 -3.75
C GLY A 32 15.83 -17.61 -2.23
N VAL A 33 15.10 -16.77 -1.49
CA VAL A 33 15.11 -16.73 -0.02
C VAL A 33 13.84 -17.35 0.59
N GLY A 34 13.07 -18.08 -0.21
CA GLY A 34 11.90 -18.83 0.24
C GLY A 34 10.62 -17.99 0.34
N ALA A 35 10.51 -16.87 -0.39
CA ALA A 35 9.25 -16.16 -0.46
C ALA A 35 8.16 -17.01 -1.13
N GLU A 36 6.94 -17.00 -0.57
CA GLU A 36 5.80 -17.80 -1.08
C GLU A 36 4.70 -16.96 -1.74
N GLN A 37 4.69 -15.65 -1.48
CA GLN A 37 3.71 -14.71 -2.01
C GLN A 37 4.41 -13.40 -2.26
N LEU A 38 4.23 -12.83 -3.46
CA LEU A 38 4.81 -11.55 -3.86
C LEU A 38 3.73 -10.66 -4.48
N ALA A 39 3.80 -9.35 -4.22
CA ALA A 39 3.01 -8.36 -4.93
C ALA A 39 3.88 -7.17 -5.35
N LEU A 40 3.63 -6.65 -6.55
CA LEU A 40 4.22 -5.41 -7.05
C LEU A 40 3.10 -4.45 -7.42
N PHE A 41 3.19 -3.22 -6.93
CA PHE A 41 2.24 -2.15 -7.19
C PHE A 41 2.90 -1.07 -8.03
N LEU A 42 2.23 -0.66 -9.11
CA LEU A 42 2.70 0.40 -10.02
C LEU A 42 1.70 1.55 -10.07
N PRO A 43 2.14 2.82 -9.97
CA PRO A 43 1.27 3.99 -10.01
C PRO A 43 0.99 4.39 -11.46
N ASP A 44 0.62 3.42 -12.30
CA ASP A 44 0.43 3.59 -13.75
C ASP A 44 -0.87 4.31 -14.13
N GLU A 45 -1.78 4.47 -13.16
CA GLU A 45 -3.03 5.20 -13.29
C GLU A 45 -2.97 6.62 -12.70
N PHE A 46 -1.77 7.11 -12.34
CA PHE A 46 -1.57 8.41 -11.68
C PHE A 46 -2.27 9.57 -12.40
N ASP A 47 -2.02 9.72 -13.71
CA ASP A 47 -2.59 10.83 -14.49
C ASP A 47 -4.11 10.74 -14.58
N ALA A 48 -4.66 9.54 -14.82
CA ALA A 48 -6.09 9.32 -14.92
C ALA A 48 -6.82 9.57 -13.60
N ILE A 49 -6.23 9.16 -12.47
CA ILE A 49 -6.74 9.45 -11.13
C ILE A 49 -6.65 10.96 -10.85
N GLY A 50 -5.51 11.59 -11.17
CA GLY A 50 -5.29 13.01 -10.94
C GLY A 50 -6.26 13.91 -11.70
N GLU A 51 -6.65 13.53 -12.92
CA GLU A 51 -7.65 14.26 -13.72
C GLU A 51 -9.07 14.11 -13.17
N ARG A 52 -9.44 12.89 -12.75
CA ARG A 52 -10.84 12.54 -12.43
C ARG A 52 -11.19 12.68 -10.95
N ALA A 53 -10.25 12.39 -10.06
CA ALA A 53 -10.42 12.40 -8.61
C ALA A 53 -9.10 12.76 -7.90
N PRO A 54 -8.60 14.01 -8.05
CA PRO A 54 -7.31 14.42 -7.48
C PRO A 54 -7.21 14.22 -5.96
N GLY A 55 -8.34 14.25 -5.24
CA GLY A 55 -8.38 13.94 -3.81
C GLY A 55 -8.00 12.51 -3.43
N ARG A 56 -7.87 11.59 -4.40
CA ARG A 56 -7.34 10.23 -4.22
C ARG A 56 -5.82 10.18 -4.17
N LEU A 57 -5.13 11.26 -4.54
CA LEU A 57 -3.67 11.35 -4.50
C LEU A 57 -3.27 12.27 -3.33
N MET A 58 -2.65 11.71 -2.30
CA MET A 58 -2.29 12.42 -1.08
C MET A 58 -0.79 12.39 -0.81
N GLY A 59 -0.27 13.45 -0.21
CA GLY A 59 1.13 13.55 0.18
C GLY A 59 2.07 13.53 -1.03
N GLU A 60 3.25 12.95 -0.85
CA GLU A 60 4.27 12.82 -1.89
C GLU A 60 4.05 11.59 -2.79
N PHE A 61 2.80 11.28 -3.15
CA PHE A 61 2.47 10.09 -3.94
C PHE A 61 3.15 10.08 -5.32
N ASP A 62 3.31 11.26 -5.92
CA ASP A 62 3.99 11.46 -7.20
C ASP A 62 5.47 11.05 -7.18
N ARG A 63 6.08 10.92 -6.00
CA ARG A 63 7.45 10.43 -5.82
C ARG A 63 7.55 8.92 -5.77
N LEU A 64 6.44 8.19 -5.64
CA LEU A 64 6.46 6.73 -5.54
C LEU A 64 6.69 6.11 -6.91
N ALA A 65 7.69 5.22 -7.00
CA ALA A 65 8.03 4.52 -8.24
C ALA A 65 7.34 3.15 -8.32
N ALA A 66 7.27 2.43 -7.19
CA ALA A 66 6.59 1.14 -7.02
C ALA A 66 6.48 0.79 -5.53
N ILE A 67 5.58 -0.14 -5.18
CA ILE A 67 5.59 -0.82 -3.88
C ILE A 67 5.80 -2.31 -4.11
N PHE A 68 6.66 -2.96 -3.32
CA PHE A 68 6.87 -4.40 -3.36
C PHE A 68 6.54 -5.03 -2.02
N GLU A 69 5.71 -6.06 -2.02
CA GLU A 69 5.39 -6.87 -0.84
C GLU A 69 5.90 -8.29 -1.03
N CYS A 70 6.48 -8.86 0.01
CA CYS A 70 6.80 -10.28 0.04
C CYS A 70 6.60 -10.87 1.43
N TRP A 71 6.27 -12.14 1.46
CA TRP A 71 6.25 -12.93 2.69
C TRP A 71 7.45 -13.86 2.61
N ILE A 72 8.34 -13.80 3.60
CA ILE A 72 9.53 -14.67 3.68
C ILE A 72 9.60 -15.44 5.00
N PRO A 73 10.38 -16.53 5.10
CA PRO A 73 10.49 -17.29 6.35
C PRO A 73 11.11 -16.50 7.49
N ALA A 74 12.15 -15.71 7.21
CA ALA A 74 12.90 -14.91 8.16
C ALA A 74 13.41 -13.59 7.55
N VAL A 75 13.19 -12.46 8.23
CA VAL A 75 13.60 -11.10 7.87
C VAL A 75 15.11 -10.93 7.73
N ASP A 76 15.89 -11.83 8.30
CA ASP A 76 17.35 -11.84 8.21
C ASP A 76 17.84 -12.12 6.77
N ASP A 77 17.05 -12.83 5.96
CA ASP A 77 17.41 -13.22 4.60
C ASP A 77 17.03 -12.15 3.55
N ARG A 78 16.61 -10.95 3.96
CA ARG A 78 16.07 -9.92 3.05
C ARG A 78 17.09 -9.26 2.11
N ALA A 79 18.39 -9.36 2.38
CA ALA A 79 19.43 -8.59 1.69
C ALA A 79 19.45 -8.74 0.16
N PRO A 80 19.22 -9.94 -0.43
CA PRO A 80 19.12 -10.09 -1.89
C PRO A 80 17.93 -9.34 -2.50
N ILE A 81 16.81 -9.25 -1.79
CA ILE A 81 15.60 -8.52 -2.22
C ILE A 81 15.90 -7.02 -2.23
N GLU A 82 16.43 -6.48 -1.12
CA GLU A 82 16.83 -5.07 -1.01
C GLU A 82 17.84 -4.70 -2.11
N SER A 83 18.83 -5.56 -2.37
CA SER A 83 19.83 -5.35 -3.42
C SER A 83 19.25 -5.32 -4.83
N ALA A 84 18.17 -6.07 -5.09
CA ALA A 84 17.47 -6.04 -6.38
C ALA A 84 16.64 -4.76 -6.52
N LEU A 85 15.92 -4.36 -5.47
CA LEU A 85 15.04 -3.20 -5.49
C LEU A 85 15.80 -1.86 -5.57
N ASP A 86 16.94 -1.73 -4.88
CA ASP A 86 17.73 -0.50 -4.79
C ASP A 86 18.19 0.04 -6.17
N ARG A 87 18.29 -0.84 -7.16
CA ARG A 87 18.65 -0.47 -8.54
C ARG A 87 17.58 0.34 -9.25
N HIS A 88 16.33 0.28 -8.79
CA HIS A 88 15.18 0.88 -9.45
C HIS A 88 14.64 2.15 -8.77
N ALA A 89 15.21 2.54 -7.63
CA ALA A 89 14.73 3.66 -6.81
C ALA A 89 15.88 4.57 -6.36
N ASP A 90 15.63 5.87 -6.21
CA ASP A 90 16.59 6.79 -5.58
C ASP A 90 16.71 6.54 -4.07
N ALA A 91 15.61 6.13 -3.43
CA ALA A 91 15.62 5.64 -2.05
C ALA A 91 14.62 4.49 -1.87
N LEU A 92 14.99 3.56 -0.99
CA LEU A 92 14.23 2.36 -0.66
C LEU A 92 13.81 2.39 0.80
N TRP A 93 12.51 2.43 1.08
CA TRP A 93 11.98 2.34 2.44
C TRP A 93 11.48 0.92 2.71
N GLY A 94 12.20 0.16 3.52
CA GLY A 94 11.81 -1.20 3.89
C GLY A 94 11.17 -1.26 5.28
N TYR A 95 10.09 -2.04 5.40
CA TYR A 95 9.36 -2.24 6.66
C TYR A 95 9.08 -3.72 6.89
N LEU A 96 9.29 -4.17 8.12
CA LEU A 96 8.71 -5.41 8.64
C LEU A 96 7.33 -5.06 9.21
N VAL A 97 6.31 -5.83 8.85
CA VAL A 97 4.93 -5.53 9.24
C VAL A 97 4.21 -6.75 9.83
N SER A 98 3.24 -6.47 10.69
CA SER A 98 2.23 -7.43 11.13
C SER A 98 0.94 -7.20 10.33
N GLU A 99 0.58 -8.16 9.50
CA GLU A 99 -0.61 -8.09 8.66
C GLU A 99 -1.88 -8.47 9.43
N SER A 100 -2.99 -7.81 9.09
CA SER A 100 -4.35 -8.12 9.50
C SER A 100 -5.27 -8.04 8.29
N THR A 101 -5.79 -9.20 7.88
CA THR A 101 -6.76 -9.30 6.78
C THR A 101 -8.16 -9.06 7.32
N MET A 102 -8.70 -7.87 7.08
CA MET A 102 -10.06 -7.51 7.48
C MET A 102 -11.07 -8.04 6.47
N ASP A 103 -10.72 -7.99 5.18
CA ASP A 103 -11.48 -8.57 4.07
C ASP A 103 -10.50 -9.05 2.98
N PRO A 104 -10.40 -10.38 2.72
CA PRO A 104 -9.40 -10.93 1.82
C PRO A 104 -9.64 -10.51 0.37
N CYS A 105 -8.55 -10.43 -0.42
CA CYS A 105 -8.68 -10.20 -1.85
C CYS A 105 -9.36 -11.41 -2.52
N PRO A 106 -10.46 -11.22 -3.29
CA PRO A 106 -11.21 -12.31 -3.88
C PRO A 106 -10.54 -12.88 -5.14
N HIS A 107 -9.52 -12.21 -5.66
CA HIS A 107 -8.84 -12.58 -6.90
C HIS A 107 -7.65 -13.48 -6.63
N ASP A 108 -7.71 -14.68 -7.19
CA ASP A 108 -6.54 -15.52 -7.42
C ASP A 108 -6.13 -15.37 -8.89
N VAL A 109 -4.87 -15.01 -9.13
CA VAL A 109 -4.33 -14.71 -10.46
C VAL A 109 -3.07 -15.54 -10.72
N ASP A 110 -2.79 -15.78 -11.99
CA ASP A 110 -1.55 -16.44 -12.41
C ASP A 110 -0.32 -15.59 -12.07
N GLY A 111 0.85 -16.21 -11.96
CA GLY A 111 2.10 -15.51 -11.67
C GLY A 111 2.43 -14.44 -12.71
N GLY A 112 2.65 -13.21 -12.26
CA GLY A 112 2.89 -12.03 -13.08
C GLY A 112 1.63 -11.38 -13.65
N ALA A 113 0.44 -11.96 -13.44
CA ALA A 113 -0.79 -11.37 -13.92
C ALA A 113 -1.24 -10.19 -13.04
N ARG A 114 -1.89 -9.23 -13.69
CA ARG A 114 -2.51 -8.08 -13.02
C ARG A 114 -3.74 -8.54 -12.23
N VAL A 115 -3.84 -8.10 -10.99
CA VAL A 115 -5.05 -8.22 -10.18
C VAL A 115 -6.11 -7.26 -10.76
N PRO A 116 -7.36 -7.72 -10.98
CA PRO A 116 -8.44 -6.84 -11.44
C PRO A 116 -8.60 -5.62 -10.52
N GLY A 117 -8.94 -4.46 -11.12
CA GLY A 117 -9.25 -3.25 -10.37
C GLY A 117 -8.07 -2.32 -10.07
N ILE A 118 -8.20 -1.58 -8.96
CA ILE A 118 -7.23 -0.62 -8.41
C ILE A 118 -7.01 -0.92 -6.93
N ALA A 119 -5.74 -0.94 -6.52
CA ALA A 119 -5.37 -1.00 -5.11
C ALA A 119 -5.05 0.42 -4.60
N GLN A 120 -5.91 0.98 -3.75
CA GLN A 120 -5.56 2.13 -2.94
C GLN A 120 -4.58 1.67 -1.87
N TRP A 121 -3.38 2.23 -1.90
CA TRP A 121 -2.36 1.99 -0.90
C TRP A 121 -2.12 3.28 -0.12
N THR A 122 -2.10 3.17 1.20
CA THR A 122 -1.93 4.30 2.11
C THR A 122 -0.89 3.95 3.18
N ILE A 123 0.06 4.84 3.44
CA ILE A 123 0.99 4.77 4.58
C ILE A 123 0.82 6.01 5.45
N ASN A 124 0.78 5.83 6.77
CA ASN A 124 0.56 6.92 7.70
C ASN A 124 1.27 6.73 9.05
N ASP A 125 1.56 7.85 9.69
CA ASP A 125 1.89 7.92 11.12
C ASP A 125 0.66 8.46 11.88
N LYS A 126 0.82 8.63 13.19
CA LYS A 126 -0.14 9.26 14.09
C LYS A 126 0.23 10.73 14.36
N PRO A 127 -0.73 11.58 14.74
CA PRO A 127 -0.42 12.90 15.25
C PRO A 127 0.49 12.84 16.50
N GLU A 128 1.28 13.89 16.72
CA GLU A 128 2.21 13.96 17.86
C GLU A 128 1.50 13.80 19.21
N SER A 129 0.31 14.40 19.33
CA SER A 129 -0.52 14.39 20.54
C SER A 129 -1.24 13.06 20.82
N VAL A 130 -1.25 12.12 19.86
CA VAL A 130 -1.93 10.82 20.00
C VAL A 130 -0.93 9.81 20.58
N SER A 131 -1.32 9.04 21.59
CA SER A 131 -0.45 7.97 22.11
C SER A 131 -0.37 6.79 21.13
N LEU A 132 0.63 5.92 21.26
CA LEU A 132 0.70 4.74 20.40
C LEU A 132 -0.48 3.78 20.65
N ASP A 133 -0.90 3.63 21.91
CA ASP A 133 -2.04 2.78 22.27
C ASP A 133 -3.34 3.35 21.69
N ASP A 134 -3.53 4.67 21.76
CA ASP A 134 -4.68 5.34 21.16
C ASP A 134 -4.68 5.21 19.64
N PHE A 135 -3.51 5.32 18.99
CA PHE A 135 -3.40 5.09 17.55
C PHE A 135 -4.00 3.74 17.13
N TYR A 136 -3.55 2.63 17.77
CA TYR A 136 -4.04 1.30 17.40
C TYR A 136 -5.50 1.08 17.78
N ARG A 137 -5.93 1.62 18.94
CA ARG A 137 -7.32 1.57 19.39
C ARG A 137 -8.25 2.29 18.42
N GLU A 138 -7.92 3.51 18.02
CA GLU A 138 -8.74 4.34 17.13
C GLU A 138 -8.66 3.89 15.68
N TRP A 139 -7.52 3.34 15.24
CA TRP A 139 -7.42 2.70 13.93
C TRP A 139 -8.32 1.46 13.85
N SER A 140 -8.46 0.69 14.94
CA SER A 140 -9.44 -0.40 14.99
C SER A 140 -10.88 0.11 14.82
N VAL A 141 -11.25 1.18 15.52
CA VAL A 141 -12.59 1.80 15.37
C VAL A 141 -12.79 2.32 13.95
N HIS A 142 -11.77 2.95 13.36
CA HIS A 142 -11.83 3.45 11.98
C HIS A 142 -12.04 2.31 10.98
N SER A 143 -11.45 1.14 11.20
CA SER A 143 -11.64 -0.01 10.32
C SER A 143 -13.08 -0.50 10.26
N GLU A 144 -13.84 -0.39 11.35
CA GLU A 144 -15.27 -0.70 11.33
C GLU A 144 -16.04 0.33 10.48
N ILE A 145 -15.75 1.63 10.67
CA ILE A 145 -16.36 2.72 9.89
C ILE A 145 -16.04 2.56 8.39
N SER A 146 -14.84 2.10 8.07
CA SER A 146 -14.32 1.99 6.71
C SER A 146 -15.13 1.03 5.82
N PHE A 147 -15.81 0.02 6.39
CA PHE A 147 -16.70 -0.86 5.61
C PHE A 147 -17.94 -0.12 5.09
N ASP A 148 -18.56 0.70 5.94
CA ASP A 148 -19.70 1.54 5.51
C ASP A 148 -19.25 2.70 4.62
N LEU A 149 -18.00 3.15 4.79
CA LEU A 149 -17.41 4.23 4.00
C LEU A 149 -17.14 3.82 2.54
N HIS A 150 -16.72 2.57 2.32
CA HIS A 150 -16.37 2.03 1.00
C HIS A 150 -17.17 0.75 0.70
N PRO A 151 -18.48 0.86 0.43
CA PRO A 151 -19.37 -0.30 0.31
C PRO A 151 -19.07 -1.18 -0.91
N GLN A 152 -18.35 -0.67 -1.91
CA GLN A 152 -18.01 -1.37 -3.15
C GLN A 152 -16.57 -1.92 -3.14
N ARG A 153 -15.88 -1.88 -2.01
CA ARG A 153 -14.50 -2.36 -1.87
C ARG A 153 -14.49 -3.89 -1.85
N ASP A 154 -13.56 -4.50 -2.59
CA ASP A 154 -13.39 -5.95 -2.68
C ASP A 154 -12.48 -6.53 -1.59
N SER A 155 -11.62 -5.70 -0.99
CA SER A 155 -10.62 -6.16 -0.02
C SER A 155 -10.14 -5.04 0.88
N TYR A 156 -9.81 -5.40 2.13
CA TYR A 156 -9.22 -4.51 3.12
C TYR A 156 -8.15 -5.23 3.94
N ILE A 157 -6.90 -4.82 3.74
CA ILE A 157 -5.73 -5.34 4.46
C ILE A 157 -5.07 -4.20 5.22
N ARG A 158 -4.69 -4.46 6.47
CA ARG A 158 -3.96 -3.53 7.32
C ARG A 158 -2.64 -4.13 7.76
N ASN A 159 -1.61 -3.31 7.82
CA ASN A 159 -0.25 -3.73 8.17
C ASN A 159 0.27 -2.77 9.23
N ALA A 160 0.38 -3.24 10.47
CA ALA A 160 1.05 -2.48 11.52
C ALA A 160 2.56 -2.60 11.32
N ILE A 161 3.27 -1.47 11.24
CA ILE A 161 4.72 -1.47 11.05
C ILE A 161 5.38 -1.86 12.37
N VAL A 162 6.12 -2.96 12.34
CA VAL A 162 6.89 -3.46 13.48
C VAL A 162 8.20 -2.70 13.62
N ARG A 163 8.93 -2.52 12.50
CA ARG A 163 10.15 -1.72 12.43
C ARG A 163 10.54 -1.39 11.00
N ALA A 164 11.29 -0.30 10.85
CA ALA A 164 12.05 -0.03 9.64
C ALA A 164 13.19 -1.07 9.44
N LEU A 165 13.49 -1.37 8.18
CA LEU A 165 14.53 -2.32 7.75
C LEU A 165 15.68 -1.62 7.04
N THR A 166 15.41 -0.50 6.36
CA THR A 166 16.42 0.34 5.70
C THR A 166 16.64 1.62 6.49
N THR A 167 17.86 2.17 6.43
CA THR A 167 18.28 3.32 7.25
C THR A 167 17.49 4.60 6.95
N ASP A 168 17.11 4.80 5.69
CA ASP A 168 16.44 6.02 5.23
C ASP A 168 14.90 5.90 5.22
N ALA A 169 14.34 4.79 5.71
CA ALA A 169 12.90 4.62 5.83
C ALA A 169 12.31 5.61 6.86
N PRO A 170 11.38 6.49 6.47
CA PRO A 170 10.70 7.37 7.41
C PRO A 170 9.92 6.59 8.47
N ARG A 171 9.68 7.23 9.60
CA ARG A 171 8.87 6.63 10.65
C ARG A 171 7.39 6.70 10.25
N TYR A 172 6.77 5.54 10.11
CA TYR A 172 5.34 5.35 9.95
C TYR A 172 4.85 4.24 10.89
N LEU A 173 3.54 4.13 11.07
CA LEU A 173 2.94 3.13 11.94
C LEU A 173 2.00 2.16 11.21
N GLY A 174 1.34 2.61 10.14
CA GLY A 174 0.35 1.80 9.43
C GLY A 174 0.53 1.86 7.92
N ILE A 175 0.31 0.72 7.27
CA ILE A 175 0.10 0.61 5.82
C ILE A 175 -1.24 -0.07 5.59
N VAL A 176 -2.08 0.52 4.76
CA VAL A 176 -3.42 0.04 4.40
C VAL A 176 -3.48 -0.23 2.90
N ILE A 177 -4.06 -1.37 2.53
CA ILE A 177 -4.37 -1.70 1.13
C ILE A 177 -5.86 -1.97 1.02
N GLU A 178 -6.52 -1.21 0.17
CA GLU A 178 -7.94 -1.33 -0.14
C GLU A 178 -8.09 -1.56 -1.64
N ARG A 179 -8.85 -2.58 -2.05
CA ARG A 179 -9.00 -2.91 -3.47
C ARG A 179 -10.38 -2.57 -3.96
N PHE A 180 -10.46 -1.91 -5.10
CA PHE A 180 -11.70 -1.50 -5.74
C PHE A 180 -11.84 -2.19 -7.10
N PRO A 181 -13.05 -2.63 -7.51
CA PRO A 181 -13.24 -3.46 -8.71
C PRO A 181 -12.75 -2.85 -10.03
N SER A 182 -12.71 -1.51 -10.12
CA SER A 182 -12.29 -0.79 -11.33
C SER A 182 -11.81 0.61 -11.02
N LEU A 183 -11.07 1.19 -11.97
CA LEU A 183 -10.69 2.61 -11.93
C LEU A 183 -11.93 3.52 -11.94
N ASP A 184 -12.92 3.21 -12.77
CA ASP A 184 -14.14 4.02 -12.88
C ASP A 184 -14.89 4.12 -11.56
N LEU A 185 -14.94 3.03 -10.80
CA LEU A 185 -15.54 3.02 -9.47
C LEU A 185 -14.69 3.84 -8.48
N PHE A 186 -13.37 3.64 -8.54
CA PHE A 186 -12.42 4.26 -7.61
C PHE A 186 -12.42 5.80 -7.68
N VAL A 187 -12.64 6.35 -8.88
CA VAL A 187 -12.61 7.80 -9.15
C VAL A 187 -14.00 8.45 -9.24
N ASP A 188 -15.07 7.70 -9.00
CA ASP A 188 -16.43 8.25 -8.87
C ASP A 188 -16.80 8.38 -7.39
N ASP A 189 -16.89 9.61 -6.89
CA ASP A 189 -17.19 9.88 -5.48
C ASP A 189 -18.52 9.26 -5.02
N ALA A 190 -19.51 9.14 -5.90
CA ALA A 190 -20.81 8.56 -5.56
C ALA A 190 -20.77 7.04 -5.41
N LEU A 191 -19.75 6.38 -5.97
CA LEU A 191 -19.54 4.93 -5.86
C LEU A 191 -18.45 4.59 -4.84
N TYR A 192 -17.44 5.45 -4.71
CA TYR A 192 -16.35 5.30 -3.77
C TYR A 192 -16.78 5.54 -2.33
N PHE A 193 -17.58 6.57 -2.07
CA PHE A 193 -18.11 6.88 -0.74
C PHE A 193 -19.49 6.25 -0.53
N GLY A 194 -19.72 5.74 0.67
CA GLY A 194 -21.03 5.33 1.15
C GLY A 194 -21.90 6.52 1.58
N ASP A 195 -22.72 6.31 2.62
CA ASP A 195 -23.64 7.33 3.12
C ASP A 195 -22.86 8.62 3.54
N PRO A 196 -23.28 9.82 3.12
CA PRO A 196 -22.64 11.08 3.52
C PRO A 196 -22.50 11.27 5.04
N ALA A 197 -23.40 10.69 5.84
CA ALA A 197 -23.29 10.70 7.30
C ALA A 197 -22.09 9.88 7.79
N VAL A 198 -21.76 8.78 7.11
CA VAL A 198 -20.56 7.97 7.38
C VAL A 198 -19.31 8.72 6.95
N THR A 199 -19.32 9.39 5.79
CA THR A 199 -18.20 10.25 5.37
C THR A 199 -17.93 11.36 6.38
N LYS A 200 -18.98 12.01 6.90
CA LYS A 200 -18.84 13.01 7.97
C LYS A 200 -18.25 12.40 9.24
N LYS A 201 -18.76 11.25 9.69
CA LYS A 201 -18.24 10.52 10.86
C LYS A 201 -16.77 10.17 10.68
N MET A 202 -16.37 9.73 9.48
CA MET A 202 -14.98 9.46 9.15
C MET A 202 -14.13 10.71 9.27
N ILE A 203 -14.53 11.83 8.67
CA ILE A 203 -13.77 13.09 8.72
C ILE A 203 -13.56 13.55 10.16
N GLU A 204 -14.58 13.44 11.01
CA GLU A 204 -14.50 13.80 12.43
C GLU A 204 -13.60 12.84 13.23
N HIS A 205 -13.55 11.56 12.86
CA HIS A 205 -12.78 10.52 13.57
C HIS A 205 -11.30 10.47 13.18
N THR A 206 -10.97 10.70 11.90
CA THR A 206 -9.63 10.48 11.34
C THR A 206 -8.50 11.20 12.10
N PRO A 207 -8.66 12.45 12.60
CA PRO A 207 -7.64 13.11 13.43
C PRO A 207 -7.28 12.38 14.74
N ALA A 208 -8.09 11.42 15.20
CA ALA A 208 -7.81 10.64 16.40
C ALA A 208 -6.65 9.65 16.22
N PHE A 209 -6.23 9.34 14.98
CA PHE A 209 -5.14 8.39 14.72
C PHE A 209 -4.29 8.68 13.47
N TYR A 210 -4.73 9.55 12.56
CA TYR A 210 -4.11 9.72 11.26
C TYR A 210 -3.44 11.09 11.12
N GLU A 211 -2.14 11.12 10.85
CA GLU A 211 -1.41 12.35 10.53
C GLU A 211 -1.49 12.67 9.04
N PHE A 212 -2.34 13.62 8.68
CA PHE A 212 -2.53 14.02 7.29
C PHE A 212 -1.29 14.65 6.67
N ALA A 213 -0.46 15.34 7.46
CA ALA A 213 0.68 16.08 6.93
C ALA A 213 1.78 15.18 6.37
N THR A 214 1.87 13.94 6.85
CA THR A 214 2.93 12.98 6.45
C THR A 214 2.40 11.78 5.70
N ALA A 215 1.09 11.54 5.72
CA ALA A 215 0.53 10.38 5.04
C ALA A 215 0.62 10.48 3.52
N ILE A 216 0.84 9.32 2.88
CA ILE A 216 0.88 9.18 1.43
C ILE A 216 -0.19 8.17 1.04
N SER A 217 -1.01 8.52 0.05
CA SER A 217 -2.09 7.65 -0.42
C SER A 217 -2.32 7.80 -1.93
N GLY A 218 -2.65 6.70 -2.59
CA GLY A 218 -3.14 6.72 -3.97
C GLY A 218 -3.34 5.33 -4.57
N GLY A 219 -3.81 5.32 -5.82
CA GLY A 219 -4.19 4.11 -6.53
C GLY A 219 -3.04 3.51 -7.34
N PHE A 220 -2.92 2.19 -7.29
CA PHE A 220 -1.94 1.39 -8.03
C PHE A 220 -2.62 0.25 -8.81
N SER A 221 -2.03 -0.12 -9.93
CA SER A 221 -2.17 -1.49 -10.46
C SER A 221 -1.37 -2.46 -9.61
N GLU A 222 -1.91 -3.64 -9.33
CA GLU A 222 -1.25 -4.70 -8.55
C GLU A 222 -0.97 -5.93 -9.43
N PHE A 223 0.20 -6.54 -9.26
CA PHE A 223 0.65 -7.76 -9.93
C PHE A 223 1.14 -8.75 -8.89
N ARG A 224 0.87 -10.05 -9.05
CA ARG A 224 1.21 -11.07 -8.03
C ARG A 224 1.99 -12.26 -8.56
N TRP A 225 2.80 -12.86 -7.70
CA TRP A 225 3.48 -14.13 -7.92
C TRP A 225 3.33 -15.05 -6.70
N LYS A 226 3.49 -16.36 -6.94
CA LYS A 226 3.48 -17.44 -5.95
C LYS A 226 4.74 -18.27 -6.12
#